data_AF-A0A2M9XXS0-F1
#
_entry.id   AF-A0A2M9XXS0-F1
#
_cell.length_a   1.000
_cell.length_b   1.000
_cell.length_c   1.000
_cell.angle_alpha   90.00
_cell.angle_beta   90.00
_cell.angle_gamma   90.00
#
_symmetry.space_group_name_H-M   'P 1'
#
loop_
_entity.id
_entity.type
_entity.pdbx_description
1 polymer ?
#
loop_
_entity_poly.entity_id
_entity_poly.type
_entity_poly.pdbx_seq_one_letter_code
_entity_poly.pdbx_strand_id
1 'polypeptide(L)'
;MVFVKLRIRDLLFSTWKNPVLSPSELDLEKQKDSQKKTLSSIESRLESIELLLSSDKWDDTKLLFRYLTYDLVNFQLQRTNQKEIPFGASLSNFSIPESDKKFKPFRFLEFFEKLAELSSKELDEYFSSALDTYEYLLDETKKDFSVRYVTALDSFQLVRKIRIILFTSIIVLSFLGFFYYQYKYPVFKDQSIRLYTFVSKEKPGTSEERMVVLPVLKKDIGDWVEFQFALTESMSNFGGLRIDPLEQRGIRFVLDQISILDSKGKEIYSKKIVVSPNLLPEDYQDFLKIIDIKTAGKQSPGEIVEMITTGSDPQIQLVFPTLNDAKTIKFKMKYIEAHKVKKK
;
A
#
# COMPACT_ATOMS: atom_id res chain seq x y z
N MET A 1 -27.53 15.70 18.77
CA MET A 1 -26.20 15.06 18.76
C MET A 1 -25.98 14.43 20.12
N VAL A 2 -26.26 13.14 20.29
CA VAL A 2 -26.00 12.43 21.55
C VAL A 2 -24.51 12.11 21.56
N PHE A 3 -23.76 12.78 22.43
CA PHE A 3 -22.36 12.44 22.68
C PHE A 3 -22.32 11.06 23.32
N VAL A 4 -21.99 10.04 22.54
CA VAL A 4 -21.50 8.78 23.11
C VAL A 4 -20.21 9.17 23.84
N LYS A 5 -20.25 9.19 25.18
CA LYS A 5 -19.05 9.39 26.02
C LYS A 5 -18.16 8.15 25.84
N LEU A 6 -17.44 8.11 24.72
CA LEU A 6 -16.42 7.10 24.43
C LEU A 6 -15.27 7.30 25.41
N ARG A 7 -15.25 6.53 26.50
CA ARG A 7 -14.08 6.48 27.37
C ARG A 7 -13.08 5.52 26.74
N ILE A 8 -11.79 5.87 26.77
CA ILE A 8 -10.69 5.00 26.29
C ILE A 8 -10.76 3.62 26.96
N ARG A 9 -11.20 3.57 28.22
CA ARG A 9 -11.45 2.32 28.95
C ARG A 9 -12.46 1.42 28.25
N ASP A 10 -13.53 1.98 27.70
CA ASP A 10 -14.57 1.21 27.01
C ASP A 10 -14.06 0.66 25.67
N LEU A 11 -13.11 1.36 25.03
CA LEU A 11 -12.43 0.88 23.82
C LEU A 11 -11.45 -0.26 24.08
N LEU A 12 -10.89 -0.38 25.29
CA LEU A 12 -9.90 -1.43 25.61
C LEU A 12 -10.49 -2.61 26.40
N PHE A 13 -11.54 -2.39 27.21
CA PHE A 13 -12.01 -3.36 28.21
C PHE A 13 -13.49 -3.78 28.11
N SER A 14 -14.30 -3.23 27.20
CA SER A 14 -15.65 -3.76 26.93
C SER A 14 -15.63 -5.18 26.37
N THR A 15 -16.69 -5.95 26.66
CA THR A 15 -16.88 -7.34 26.22
C THR A 15 -17.02 -7.45 24.71
N TRP A 16 -16.61 -8.58 24.11
CA TRP A 16 -16.80 -8.89 22.69
C TRP A 16 -18.17 -9.51 22.34
N LYS A 17 -18.97 -9.81 23.35
CA LYS A 17 -20.31 -10.35 23.18
C LYS A 17 -21.30 -9.21 22.97
N ASN A 18 -22.27 -9.44 22.09
CA ASN A 18 -23.39 -8.51 21.90
C ASN A 18 -24.10 -8.28 23.24
N PRO A 19 -24.55 -7.04 23.53
CA PRO A 19 -25.32 -6.76 24.74
C PRO A 19 -26.67 -7.50 24.68
N VAL A 20 -27.17 -7.89 25.85
CA VAL A 20 -28.54 -8.41 25.99
C VAL A 20 -29.49 -7.21 25.92
N LEU A 21 -30.43 -7.23 24.98
CA LEU A 21 -31.39 -6.15 24.76
C LEU A 21 -32.62 -6.33 25.64
N SER A 22 -33.14 -5.22 26.15
CA SER A 22 -34.46 -5.19 26.80
C SER A 22 -35.59 -5.43 25.79
N PRO A 23 -36.79 -5.88 26.23
CA PRO A 23 -37.94 -6.05 25.32
C PRO A 23 -38.27 -4.80 24.49
N SER A 24 -38.19 -3.61 25.10
CA SER A 24 -38.38 -2.35 24.40
C SER A 24 -37.32 -2.07 23.34
N GLU A 25 -36.05 -2.38 23.61
CA GLU A 25 -34.98 -2.23 22.62
C GLU A 25 -35.13 -3.22 21.47
N LEU A 26 -35.60 -4.44 21.73
CA LEU A 26 -35.89 -5.41 20.68
C LEU A 26 -36.97 -4.92 19.71
N ASP A 27 -38.00 -4.24 20.22
CA ASP A 27 -39.03 -3.67 19.37
C ASP A 27 -38.52 -2.48 18.56
N LEU A 28 -37.62 -1.66 19.11
CA LEU A 28 -36.92 -0.61 18.35
C LEU A 28 -36.04 -1.20 17.24
N GLU A 29 -35.29 -2.28 17.51
CA GLU A 29 -34.51 -2.98 16.48
C GLU A 29 -35.38 -3.55 15.37
N LYS A 30 -36.51 -4.18 15.71
CA LYS A 30 -37.47 -4.67 14.70
C LYS A 30 -38.00 -3.54 13.82
N GLN A 31 -38.32 -2.39 14.42
CA GLN A 31 -38.77 -1.21 13.67
C GLN A 31 -37.65 -0.66 12.77
N LYS A 32 -36.40 -0.59 13.25
CA LYS A 32 -35.23 -0.22 12.43
C LYS A 32 -35.06 -1.16 11.26
N ASP A 33 -35.11 -2.46 11.49
CA ASP A 33 -34.94 -3.47 10.45
C ASP A 33 -36.08 -3.47 9.44
N SER A 34 -37.32 -3.25 9.89
CA SER A 34 -38.46 -3.07 8.99
C SER A 34 -38.28 -1.85 8.09
N GLN A 35 -37.91 -0.70 8.66
CA GLN A 35 -37.71 0.53 7.87
C GLN A 35 -36.54 0.39 6.89
N LYS A 36 -35.44 -0.25 7.30
CA LYS A 36 -34.30 -0.54 6.39
C LYS A 36 -34.72 -1.44 5.22
N LYS A 37 -35.52 -2.48 5.48
CA LYS A 37 -36.03 -3.36 4.43
C LYS A 37 -36.93 -2.62 3.44
N THR A 38 -37.83 -1.78 3.94
CA THR A 38 -38.70 -0.97 3.07
C THR A 38 -37.90 0.01 2.22
N LEU A 39 -36.93 0.72 2.81
CA LEU A 39 -36.03 1.61 2.05
C LEU A 39 -35.25 0.88 0.97
N SER A 40 -34.68 -0.30 1.28
CA SER A 40 -33.96 -1.12 0.29
C SER A 40 -34.89 -1.61 -0.84
N SER A 41 -36.16 -1.89 -0.54
CA SER A 41 -37.14 -2.22 -1.58
C SER A 41 -37.49 -1.02 -2.47
N ILE A 42 -37.56 0.19 -1.90
CA ILE A 42 -37.78 1.43 -2.66
C ILE A 42 -36.58 1.70 -3.57
N GLU A 43 -35.36 1.57 -3.04
CA GLU A 43 -34.10 1.71 -3.78
C GLU A 43 -34.05 0.76 -4.99
N SER A 44 -34.32 -0.54 -4.78
CA SER A 44 -34.37 -1.52 -5.86
C SER A 44 -35.43 -1.18 -6.93
N ARG A 45 -36.56 -0.58 -6.54
CA ARG A 45 -37.58 -0.13 -7.48
C ARG A 45 -37.13 1.10 -8.26
N LEU A 46 -36.44 2.05 -7.63
CA LEU A 46 -35.83 3.21 -8.30
C LEU A 46 -34.81 2.75 -9.34
N GLU A 47 -33.91 1.84 -8.98
CA GLU A 47 -32.94 1.24 -9.92
C GLU A 47 -33.66 0.56 -11.11
N SER A 48 -34.75 -0.17 -10.83
CA SER A 48 -35.53 -0.81 -11.89
C SER A 48 -36.19 0.20 -12.83
N ILE A 49 -36.69 1.31 -12.30
CA ILE A 49 -37.28 2.40 -13.09
C ILE A 49 -36.22 3.08 -13.95
N GLU A 50 -35.03 3.34 -13.42
CA GLU A 50 -33.90 3.93 -14.17
C GLU A 50 -33.53 3.07 -15.39
N LEU A 51 -33.48 1.75 -15.20
CA LEU A 51 -33.22 0.80 -16.29
C LEU A 51 -34.33 0.80 -17.35
N LEU A 52 -35.60 0.92 -16.94
CA LEU A 52 -36.73 0.97 -17.88
C LEU A 52 -36.79 2.29 -18.65
N LEU A 53 -36.50 3.42 -18.00
CA LEU A 53 -36.34 4.73 -18.65
C LEU A 53 -35.24 4.67 -19.70
N SER A 54 -34.08 4.08 -19.36
CA SER A 54 -32.95 3.92 -20.28
C SER A 54 -33.22 2.97 -21.46
N SER A 55 -34.27 2.16 -21.36
CA SER A 55 -34.68 1.17 -22.38
C SER A 55 -35.95 1.58 -23.13
N ASP A 56 -36.41 2.82 -22.97
CA ASP A 56 -37.62 3.38 -23.57
C ASP A 56 -38.91 2.57 -23.32
N LYS A 57 -39.00 1.84 -22.20
CA LYS A 57 -40.16 1.02 -21.83
C LYS A 57 -41.21 1.81 -21.04
N TRP A 58 -41.78 2.84 -21.67
CA TRP A 58 -42.56 3.88 -20.99
C TRP A 58 -43.78 3.40 -20.20
N ASP A 59 -44.53 2.42 -20.71
CA ASP A 59 -45.75 1.94 -20.04
C ASP A 59 -45.41 1.17 -18.75
N ASP A 60 -44.37 0.33 -18.80
CA ASP A 60 -43.85 -0.39 -17.64
C ASP A 60 -43.28 0.60 -16.60
N THR A 61 -42.57 1.64 -17.07
CA THR A 61 -42.06 2.72 -16.21
C THR A 61 -43.20 3.44 -15.49
N LYS A 62 -44.25 3.86 -16.21
CA LYS A 62 -45.43 4.52 -15.61
C LYS A 62 -46.12 3.65 -14.57
N LEU A 63 -46.23 2.34 -14.83
CA LEU A 63 -46.77 1.39 -13.86
C LEU A 63 -45.90 1.34 -12.60
N LEU A 64 -44.57 1.21 -12.74
CA LEU A 64 -43.66 1.17 -11.60
C LEU A 64 -43.62 2.49 -10.83
N PHE A 65 -43.71 3.64 -11.49
CA PHE A 65 -43.84 4.93 -10.82
C PHE A 65 -45.08 5.01 -9.94
N ARG A 66 -46.19 4.41 -10.38
CA ARG A 66 -47.38 4.35 -9.55
C ARG A 66 -47.09 3.62 -8.24
N TYR A 67 -46.48 2.44 -8.29
CA TYR A 67 -46.08 1.70 -7.09
C TYR A 67 -45.07 2.46 -6.23
N LEU A 68 -44.04 3.03 -6.85
CA LEU A 68 -43.01 3.82 -6.16
C LEU A 68 -43.63 4.99 -5.37
N THR A 69 -44.62 5.66 -5.96
CA THR A 69 -45.29 6.79 -5.32
C THR A 69 -45.99 6.37 -4.02
N TYR A 70 -46.71 5.24 -4.04
CA TYR A 70 -47.29 4.69 -2.81
C TYR A 70 -46.21 4.23 -1.83
N ASP A 71 -45.14 3.60 -2.30
CA ASP A 71 -44.06 3.14 -1.42
C ASP A 71 -43.41 4.32 -0.66
N LEU A 72 -43.11 5.43 -1.36
CA LEU A 72 -42.55 6.65 -0.76
C LEU A 72 -43.51 7.32 0.23
N VAL A 73 -44.79 7.45 -0.12
CA VAL A 73 -45.82 8.04 0.74
C VAL A 73 -46.05 7.18 1.97
N ASN A 74 -46.27 5.88 1.80
CA ASN A 74 -46.53 4.96 2.89
C ASN A 74 -45.31 4.81 3.80
N PHE A 75 -44.09 4.88 3.28
CA PHE A 75 -42.89 4.91 4.12
C PHE A 75 -42.88 6.15 5.03
N GLN A 76 -43.24 7.33 4.51
CA GLN A 76 -43.34 8.55 5.31
C GLN A 76 -44.43 8.45 6.38
N LEU A 77 -45.60 7.87 6.03
CA LEU A 77 -46.70 7.63 6.98
C LEU A 77 -46.28 6.64 8.07
N GLN A 78 -45.63 5.54 7.70
CA GLN A 78 -45.10 4.55 8.64
C GLN A 78 -44.10 5.20 9.60
N ARG A 79 -43.20 6.05 9.10
CA ARG A 79 -42.21 6.78 9.91
C ARG A 79 -42.85 7.73 10.92
N THR A 80 -43.98 8.33 10.59
CA THR A 80 -44.74 9.24 11.45
C THR A 80 -45.82 8.53 12.29
N ASN A 81 -45.85 7.19 12.30
CA ASN A 81 -46.87 6.37 12.95
C ASN A 81 -48.31 6.67 12.49
N GLN A 82 -48.46 7.04 11.22
CA GLN A 82 -49.75 7.25 10.57
C GLN A 82 -50.17 6.00 9.79
N LYS A 83 -51.48 5.86 9.54
CA LYS A 83 -52.04 4.70 8.85
C LYS A 83 -51.66 4.73 7.37
N GLU A 84 -51.17 3.60 6.85
CA GLU A 84 -50.85 3.43 5.43
C GLU A 84 -52.09 3.58 4.54
N ILE A 85 -51.86 4.10 3.33
CA ILE A 85 -52.88 4.26 2.29
C ILE A 85 -52.81 3.03 1.36
N PRO A 86 -53.92 2.26 1.23
CA PRO A 86 -53.95 1.12 0.32
C PRO A 86 -53.65 1.51 -1.13
N PHE A 87 -52.99 0.62 -1.87
CA PHE A 87 -52.74 0.85 -3.29
C PHE A 87 -54.05 1.08 -4.06
N GLY A 88 -54.08 2.15 -4.86
CA GLY A 88 -55.26 2.56 -5.63
C GLY A 88 -56.23 3.48 -4.87
N ALA A 89 -56.06 3.66 -3.56
CA ALA A 89 -56.84 4.65 -2.81
C ALA A 89 -56.33 6.07 -3.05
N SER A 90 -57.17 7.09 -2.80
CA SER A 90 -56.78 8.48 -3.05
C SER A 90 -55.62 8.91 -2.13
N LEU A 91 -54.57 9.47 -2.73
CA LEU A 91 -53.45 10.09 -2.03
C LEU A 91 -53.77 11.51 -1.51
N SER A 92 -54.96 12.05 -1.79
CA SER A 92 -55.39 13.38 -1.33
C SER A 92 -55.42 13.53 0.20
N ASN A 93 -55.53 12.41 0.93
CA ASN A 93 -55.48 12.37 2.39
C ASN A 93 -54.04 12.45 2.95
N PHE A 94 -53.02 12.39 2.10
CA PHE A 94 -51.63 12.57 2.52
C PHE A 94 -51.35 14.07 2.71
N SER A 95 -51.17 14.49 3.96
CA SER A 95 -50.70 15.85 4.26
C SER A 95 -49.18 15.92 4.04
N ILE A 96 -48.76 16.69 3.05
CA ILE A 96 -47.34 16.99 2.84
C ILE A 96 -46.82 17.77 4.07
N PRO A 97 -45.71 17.38 4.70
CA PRO A 97 -45.19 18.07 5.88
C PRO A 97 -44.85 19.55 5.60
N GLU A 98 -45.41 20.47 6.41
CA GLU A 98 -45.51 21.92 6.13
C GLU A 98 -44.22 22.75 6.10
N SER A 99 -43.05 22.20 6.45
CA SER A 99 -41.81 23.00 6.40
C SER A 99 -41.21 23.01 5.00
N ASP A 100 -40.69 24.15 4.53
CA ASP A 100 -40.06 24.30 3.19
C ASP A 100 -39.00 23.24 2.85
N LYS A 101 -38.28 22.74 3.87
CA LYS A 101 -37.27 21.67 3.72
C LYS A 101 -37.87 20.27 3.52
N LYS A 102 -39.15 20.08 3.84
CA LYS A 102 -39.90 18.81 3.79
C LYS A 102 -41.02 18.82 2.74
N PHE A 103 -41.46 20.01 2.31
CA PHE A 103 -42.43 20.20 1.23
C PHE A 103 -41.82 19.91 -0.14
N LYS A 104 -40.59 20.38 -0.40
CA LYS A 104 -39.91 20.24 -1.71
C LYS A 104 -39.79 18.77 -2.20
N PRO A 105 -39.39 17.79 -1.36
CA PRO A 105 -39.23 16.42 -1.83
C PRO A 105 -40.54 15.83 -2.37
N PHE A 106 -41.68 16.04 -1.72
CA PHE A 106 -42.96 15.43 -2.12
C PHE A 106 -43.72 16.15 -3.25
N ARG A 107 -43.12 17.14 -3.92
CA ARG A 107 -43.80 17.91 -5.00
C ARG A 107 -44.20 17.06 -6.20
N PHE A 108 -43.51 15.94 -6.43
CA PHE A 108 -43.85 15.02 -7.53
C PHE A 108 -45.29 14.49 -7.45
N LEU A 109 -45.91 14.50 -6.25
CA LEU A 109 -47.31 14.13 -6.06
C LEU A 109 -48.30 15.04 -6.83
N GLU A 110 -47.93 16.27 -7.14
CA GLU A 110 -48.75 17.20 -7.95
C GLU A 110 -48.97 16.66 -9.37
N PHE A 111 -48.06 15.81 -9.86
CA PHE A 111 -48.12 15.22 -11.19
C PHE A 111 -48.68 13.79 -11.19
N PHE A 112 -48.95 13.21 -10.01
CA PHE A 112 -49.35 11.81 -9.88
C PHE A 112 -50.65 11.48 -10.63
N GLU A 113 -51.65 12.37 -10.57
CA GLU A 113 -52.92 12.16 -11.28
C GLU A 113 -52.76 12.17 -12.80
N LYS A 114 -51.71 12.81 -13.31
CA LYS A 114 -51.37 12.92 -14.74
C LYS A 114 -50.28 11.94 -15.16
N LEU A 115 -49.84 11.01 -14.30
CA LEU A 115 -48.73 10.08 -14.56
C LEU A 115 -48.89 9.29 -15.88
N ALA A 116 -50.13 8.94 -16.23
CA ALA A 116 -50.44 8.25 -17.49
C ALA A 116 -50.18 9.12 -18.74
N GLU A 117 -50.31 10.43 -18.61
CA GLU A 117 -50.22 11.42 -19.69
C GLU A 117 -48.83 12.03 -19.85
N LEU A 118 -47.92 11.78 -18.91
CA LEU A 118 -46.56 12.34 -18.94
C LEU A 118 -45.77 11.86 -20.17
N SER A 119 -45.05 12.81 -20.78
CA SER A 119 -44.04 12.59 -21.80
C SER A 119 -42.73 12.03 -21.20
N SER A 120 -41.84 11.50 -22.03
CA SER A 120 -40.53 10.97 -21.60
C SER A 120 -39.73 11.97 -20.75
N LYS A 121 -39.66 13.25 -21.17
CA LYS A 121 -38.97 14.29 -20.41
C LYS A 121 -39.62 14.54 -19.04
N GLU A 122 -40.94 14.52 -18.98
CA GLU A 122 -41.67 14.71 -17.72
C GLU A 122 -41.53 13.49 -16.80
N LEU A 123 -41.35 12.28 -17.35
CA LEU A 123 -41.03 11.07 -16.58
C LEU A 123 -39.64 11.14 -15.96
N ASP A 124 -38.65 11.71 -16.65
CA ASP A 124 -37.30 11.93 -16.10
C ASP A 124 -37.32 12.96 -14.96
N GLU A 125 -38.13 14.02 -15.09
CA GLU A 125 -38.35 15.01 -14.03
C GLU A 125 -39.08 14.40 -12.82
N TYR A 126 -40.07 13.52 -13.08
CA TYR A 126 -40.76 12.75 -12.06
C TYR A 126 -39.80 11.80 -11.33
N PHE A 127 -38.94 11.10 -12.07
CA PHE A 127 -37.90 10.22 -11.52
C PHE A 127 -36.97 10.97 -10.57
N SER A 128 -36.43 12.10 -11.04
CA SER A 128 -35.50 12.93 -10.28
C SER A 128 -36.14 13.39 -8.97
N SER A 129 -37.41 13.81 -9.01
CA SER A 129 -38.15 14.24 -7.82
C SER A 129 -38.47 13.09 -6.86
N ALA A 130 -38.74 11.89 -7.38
CA ALA A 130 -38.94 10.69 -6.56
C ALA A 130 -37.64 10.24 -5.90
N LEU A 131 -36.50 10.37 -6.59
CA LEU A 131 -35.16 10.14 -6.04
C LEU A 131 -34.84 11.14 -4.93
N ASP A 132 -35.10 12.43 -5.13
CA ASP A 132 -34.96 13.46 -4.09
C ASP A 132 -35.80 13.13 -2.84
N THR A 133 -37.01 12.59 -3.04
CA THR A 133 -37.86 12.11 -1.94
C THR A 133 -37.22 10.95 -1.20
N TYR A 134 -36.72 9.95 -1.92
CA TYR A 134 -36.03 8.82 -1.33
C TYR A 134 -34.80 9.24 -0.52
N GLU A 135 -33.94 10.12 -1.07
CA GLU A 135 -32.76 10.62 -0.36
C GLU A 135 -33.12 11.39 0.91
N TYR A 136 -34.15 12.24 0.84
CA TYR A 136 -34.68 12.94 2.00
C TYR A 136 -35.18 11.95 3.08
N LEU A 137 -35.94 10.94 2.68
CA LEU A 137 -36.45 9.91 3.60
C LEU A 137 -35.33 9.08 4.21
N LEU A 138 -34.30 8.76 3.44
CA LEU A 138 -33.11 8.06 3.90
C LEU A 138 -32.35 8.87 4.95
N ASP A 139 -32.14 10.18 4.73
CA ASP A 139 -31.47 11.06 5.68
C ASP A 139 -32.28 11.24 6.97
N GLU A 140 -33.58 11.50 6.87
CA GLU A 140 -34.46 11.62 8.03
C GLU A 140 -34.54 10.32 8.83
N THR A 141 -34.57 9.18 8.17
CA THR A 141 -34.54 7.86 8.83
C THR A 141 -33.21 7.63 9.54
N LYS A 142 -32.08 8.00 8.94
CA LYS A 142 -30.76 7.94 9.61
C LYS A 142 -30.74 8.82 10.87
N LYS A 143 -31.31 10.03 10.81
CA LYS A 143 -31.45 10.90 11.99
C LYS A 143 -32.30 10.24 13.07
N ASP A 144 -33.48 9.72 12.70
CA ASP A 144 -34.36 9.03 13.62
C ASP A 144 -33.67 7.82 14.26
N PHE A 145 -32.90 7.03 13.51
CA PHE A 145 -32.10 5.92 14.05
C PHE A 145 -31.05 6.39 15.06
N SER A 146 -30.38 7.50 14.78
CA SER A 146 -29.33 8.04 15.66
C SER A 146 -29.84 8.80 16.89
N VAL A 147 -31.15 9.10 16.97
CA VAL A 147 -31.73 9.91 18.05
C VAL A 147 -32.83 9.17 18.81
N ARG A 148 -33.79 8.56 18.08
CA ARG A 148 -34.99 7.95 18.66
C ARG A 148 -34.87 6.43 18.83
N TYR A 149 -34.21 5.74 17.90
CA TYR A 149 -34.09 4.28 17.90
C TYR A 149 -32.72 3.78 18.37
N VAL A 150 -32.01 4.58 19.17
CA VAL A 150 -30.68 4.22 19.68
C VAL A 150 -30.82 3.11 20.72
N THR A 151 -30.06 2.04 20.55
CA THR A 151 -30.00 0.93 21.51
C THR A 151 -28.57 0.68 22.01
N ALA A 152 -28.45 -0.17 23.02
CA ALA A 152 -27.14 -0.66 23.48
C ALA A 152 -26.36 -1.39 22.35
N LEU A 153 -27.05 -2.01 21.39
CA LEU A 153 -26.43 -2.70 20.26
C LEU A 153 -25.71 -1.73 19.32
N ASP A 154 -26.30 -0.56 19.03
CA ASP A 154 -25.67 0.44 18.16
C ASP A 154 -24.35 0.95 18.76
N SER A 155 -24.36 1.24 20.06
CA SER A 155 -23.17 1.67 20.80
C SER A 155 -22.09 0.58 20.80
N PHE A 156 -22.48 -0.67 20.99
CA PHE A 156 -21.57 -1.82 20.93
C PHE A 156 -20.96 -1.99 19.54
N GLN A 157 -21.76 -1.92 18.47
CA GLN A 157 -21.28 -2.05 17.09
C GLN A 157 -20.29 -0.94 16.73
N LEU A 158 -20.57 0.30 17.14
CA LEU A 158 -19.66 1.44 16.94
C LEU A 158 -18.31 1.20 17.62
N VAL A 159 -18.33 0.82 18.91
CA VAL A 159 -17.12 0.50 19.69
C VAL A 159 -16.34 -0.65 19.05
N ARG A 160 -17.04 -1.71 18.62
CA ARG A 160 -16.44 -2.87 17.95
C ARG A 160 -15.77 -2.48 16.64
N LYS A 161 -16.41 -1.63 15.82
CA LYS A 161 -15.85 -1.13 14.56
C LYS A 161 -14.56 -0.34 14.80
N ILE A 162 -14.57 0.57 15.77
CA ILE A 162 -13.37 1.37 16.13
C ILE A 162 -12.23 0.46 16.58
N ARG A 163 -12.51 -0.56 17.41
CA ARG A 163 -11.51 -1.53 17.86
C ARG A 163 -10.88 -2.32 16.73
N ILE A 164 -11.69 -2.82 15.80
CA ILE A 164 -11.20 -3.59 14.64
C ILE A 164 -10.28 -2.72 13.80
N ILE A 165 -10.65 -1.45 13.57
CA ILE A 165 -9.81 -0.50 12.84
C ILE A 165 -8.48 -0.30 13.58
N LEU A 166 -8.53 0.02 14.87
CA LEU A 166 -7.34 0.29 15.67
C LEU A 166 -6.39 -0.92 15.74
N PHE A 167 -6.92 -2.12 15.99
CA PHE A 167 -6.13 -3.35 16.06
C PHE A 167 -5.49 -3.67 14.70
N THR A 168 -6.26 -3.56 13.62
CA THR A 168 -5.75 -3.73 12.25
C THR A 168 -4.64 -2.72 11.95
N SER A 169 -4.81 -1.45 12.31
CA SER A 169 -3.79 -0.42 12.11
C SER A 169 -2.50 -0.73 12.86
N ILE A 170 -2.57 -1.18 14.11
CA ILE A 170 -1.37 -1.54 14.89
C ILE A 170 -0.63 -2.71 14.23
N ILE A 171 -1.36 -3.74 13.79
CA ILE A 171 -0.77 -4.89 13.10
C ILE A 171 -0.09 -4.45 11.81
N VAL A 172 -0.80 -3.69 10.96
CA VAL A 172 -0.27 -3.21 9.68
C VAL A 172 0.97 -2.35 9.89
N LEU A 173 0.94 -1.40 10.83
CA LEU A 173 2.09 -0.56 11.14
C LEU A 173 3.27 -1.38 11.68
N SER A 174 3.01 -2.40 12.49
CA SER A 174 4.05 -3.30 13.01
C SER A 174 4.70 -4.10 11.89
N PHE A 175 3.91 -4.66 10.97
CA PHE A 175 4.41 -5.37 9.80
C PHE A 175 5.22 -4.45 8.88
N LEU A 176 4.69 -3.28 8.54
CA LEU A 176 5.40 -2.28 7.73
C LEU A 176 6.71 -1.85 8.39
N GLY A 177 6.69 -1.61 9.71
CA GLY A 177 7.89 -1.30 10.49
C GLY A 177 8.93 -2.41 10.45
N PHE A 178 8.51 -3.67 10.59
CA PHE A 178 9.39 -4.83 10.49
C PHE A 178 10.02 -4.95 9.10
N PHE A 179 9.22 -4.89 8.02
CA PHE A 179 9.74 -4.96 6.65
C PHE A 179 10.65 -3.78 6.32
N TYR A 180 10.30 -2.57 6.75
CA TYR A 180 11.15 -1.39 6.58
C TYR A 180 12.49 -1.55 7.29
N TYR A 181 12.48 -2.08 8.53
CA TYR A 181 13.70 -2.33 9.29
C TYR A 181 14.61 -3.34 8.58
N GLN A 182 14.05 -4.46 8.11
CA GLN A 182 14.79 -5.49 7.36
C GLN A 182 15.35 -4.93 6.03
N TYR A 183 14.58 -4.09 5.33
CA TYR A 183 15.03 -3.44 4.10
C TYR A 183 16.15 -2.43 4.35
N LYS A 184 16.01 -1.58 5.37
CA LYS A 184 16.98 -0.53 5.69
C LYS A 184 18.28 -1.11 6.24
N TYR A 185 18.18 -2.23 6.95
CA TYR A 185 19.31 -2.86 7.60
C TYR A 185 19.30 -4.38 7.39
N PRO A 186 19.69 -4.81 6.18
CA PRO A 186 19.66 -6.21 5.83
C PRO A 186 20.67 -7.00 6.67
N VAL A 187 20.24 -8.17 7.11
CA VAL A 187 21.13 -9.14 7.75
C VAL A 187 21.98 -9.79 6.66
N PHE A 188 23.30 -9.78 6.87
CA PHE A 188 24.23 -10.45 5.98
C PHE A 188 23.96 -11.95 5.93
N LYS A 189 23.97 -12.49 4.71
CA LYS A 189 23.80 -13.92 4.42
C LYS A 189 25.06 -14.44 3.75
N ASP A 190 25.27 -15.76 3.82
CA ASP A 190 26.30 -16.41 3.02
C ASP A 190 26.05 -16.08 1.55
N GLN A 191 27.11 -15.62 0.86
CA GLN A 191 27.05 -15.15 -0.51
C GLN A 191 28.40 -15.38 -1.19
N SER A 192 28.60 -14.85 -2.39
CA SER A 192 29.85 -15.01 -3.14
C SER A 192 30.44 -13.68 -3.59
N ILE A 193 31.76 -13.62 -3.69
CA ILE A 193 32.46 -12.58 -4.47
C ILE A 193 32.71 -13.17 -5.85
N ARG A 194 32.36 -12.42 -6.89
CA ARG A 194 32.67 -12.79 -8.28
C ARG A 194 33.67 -11.82 -8.84
N LEU A 195 34.60 -12.35 -9.60
CA LEU A 195 35.62 -11.58 -10.28
C LEU A 195 35.65 -11.95 -11.74
N TYR A 196 35.63 -10.94 -12.59
CA TYR A 196 35.74 -11.08 -14.03
C TYR A 196 36.97 -10.34 -14.54
N THR A 197 37.72 -10.93 -15.46
CA THR A 197 38.76 -10.22 -16.21
C THR A 197 38.23 -9.74 -17.55
N PHE A 198 38.67 -8.56 -18.00
CA PHE A 198 38.35 -8.06 -19.34
C PHE A 198 39.60 -7.54 -20.04
N VAL A 199 39.52 -7.46 -21.38
CA VAL A 199 40.71 -7.31 -22.23
C VAL A 199 41.34 -5.93 -22.07
N SER A 200 40.54 -4.87 -22.17
CA SER A 200 41.04 -3.49 -22.05
C SER A 200 39.91 -2.51 -21.75
N LYS A 201 40.27 -1.24 -21.52
CA LYS A 201 39.32 -0.13 -21.32
C LYS A 201 38.34 0.03 -22.49
N GLU A 202 38.81 -0.21 -23.72
CA GLU A 202 38.02 -0.09 -24.95
C GLU A 202 37.10 -1.29 -25.19
N LYS A 203 37.38 -2.43 -24.53
CA LYS A 203 36.59 -3.66 -24.60
C LYS A 203 36.30 -4.19 -23.18
N PRO A 204 35.47 -3.49 -22.39
CA PRO A 204 35.19 -3.87 -20.99
C PRO A 204 34.16 -5.02 -20.85
N GLY A 205 33.92 -5.79 -21.92
CA GLY A 205 32.99 -6.91 -21.90
C GLY A 205 33.49 -8.06 -21.02
N THR A 206 32.64 -8.55 -20.14
CA THR A 206 32.90 -9.69 -19.26
C THR A 206 32.12 -10.92 -19.72
N SER A 207 32.71 -12.11 -19.60
CA SER A 207 32.06 -13.40 -19.91
C SER A 207 32.19 -14.39 -18.76
N GLU A 208 31.30 -15.39 -18.68
CA GLU A 208 31.37 -16.44 -17.65
C GLU A 208 32.66 -17.27 -17.74
N GLU A 209 33.22 -17.45 -18.94
CA GLU A 209 34.50 -18.14 -19.16
C GLU A 209 35.71 -17.40 -18.55
N ARG A 210 35.53 -16.14 -18.19
CA ARG A 210 36.54 -15.28 -17.53
C ARG A 210 36.06 -14.87 -16.15
N MET A 211 35.39 -15.77 -15.44
CA MET A 211 34.87 -15.55 -14.10
C MET A 211 35.49 -16.55 -13.11
N VAL A 212 35.81 -16.05 -11.93
CA VAL A 212 36.14 -16.85 -10.74
C VAL A 212 35.28 -16.38 -9.57
N VAL A 213 34.93 -17.33 -8.70
CA VAL A 213 34.00 -17.10 -7.59
C VAL A 213 34.57 -17.69 -6.31
N LEU A 214 34.43 -16.96 -5.21
CA LEU A 214 34.75 -17.45 -3.87
C LEU A 214 33.59 -17.22 -2.90
N PRO A 215 33.32 -18.16 -1.98
CA PRO A 215 32.30 -18.00 -0.97
C PRO A 215 32.72 -16.97 0.08
N VAL A 216 31.74 -16.22 0.57
CA VAL A 216 31.83 -15.33 1.73
C VAL A 216 30.84 -15.83 2.76
N LEU A 217 31.37 -16.24 3.90
CA LEU A 217 30.57 -16.81 4.97
C LEU A 217 30.21 -15.74 5.98
N LYS A 218 28.97 -15.78 6.47
CA LYS A 218 28.44 -14.87 7.50
C LYS A 218 29.28 -14.89 8.78
N LYS A 219 29.94 -16.01 9.08
CA LYS A 219 30.81 -16.14 10.25
C LYS A 219 32.03 -15.22 10.21
N ASP A 220 32.48 -14.81 9.02
CA ASP A 220 33.70 -14.02 8.81
C ASP A 220 33.41 -12.50 8.78
N ILE A 221 32.16 -12.09 9.08
CA ILE A 221 31.79 -10.66 9.14
C ILE A 221 32.49 -9.98 10.32
N GLY A 222 33.05 -8.81 10.06
CA GLY A 222 33.76 -8.02 11.06
C GLY A 222 35.27 -8.33 11.10
N ASP A 223 35.71 -9.40 10.45
CA ASP A 223 37.11 -9.76 10.34
C ASP A 223 37.70 -9.33 8.98
N TRP A 224 39.02 -9.19 8.95
CA TRP A 224 39.75 -9.01 7.70
C TRP A 224 39.99 -10.37 7.07
N VAL A 225 39.51 -10.55 5.84
CA VAL A 225 39.64 -11.79 5.09
C VAL A 225 40.47 -11.54 3.84
N GLU A 226 41.46 -12.40 3.61
CA GLU A 226 42.24 -12.42 2.37
C GLU A 226 41.64 -13.48 1.44
N PHE A 227 41.04 -13.03 0.34
CA PHE A 227 40.48 -13.87 -0.71
C PHE A 227 41.54 -14.11 -1.78
N GLN A 228 41.85 -15.37 -2.06
CA GLN A 228 42.83 -15.76 -3.07
C GLN A 228 42.14 -16.49 -4.24
N PHE A 229 42.04 -15.80 -5.38
CA PHE A 229 41.45 -16.32 -6.61
C PHE A 229 42.54 -16.92 -7.49
N ALA A 230 42.42 -18.21 -7.81
CA ALA A 230 43.23 -18.85 -8.84
C ALA A 230 42.62 -18.56 -10.22
N LEU A 231 43.39 -17.97 -11.12
CA LEU A 231 42.96 -17.60 -12.46
C LEU A 231 43.07 -18.79 -13.43
N THR A 232 42.10 -18.91 -14.33
CA THR A 232 42.15 -19.84 -15.46
C THR A 232 43.08 -19.29 -16.56
N GLU A 233 43.44 -20.13 -17.53
CA GLU A 233 44.28 -19.70 -18.66
C GLU A 233 43.64 -18.58 -19.49
N SER A 234 42.31 -18.61 -19.67
CA SER A 234 41.55 -17.55 -20.35
C SER A 234 41.64 -16.18 -19.65
N MET A 235 42.04 -16.17 -18.37
CA MET A 235 42.15 -14.99 -17.51
C MET A 235 43.60 -14.57 -17.26
N SER A 236 44.60 -15.21 -17.88
CA SER A 236 46.00 -14.91 -17.56
C SER A 236 46.50 -13.58 -18.15
N ASN A 237 45.83 -13.07 -19.19
CA ASN A 237 46.19 -11.83 -19.87
C ASN A 237 44.97 -10.89 -19.92
N PHE A 238 45.06 -9.76 -19.21
CA PHE A 238 43.95 -8.79 -19.07
C PHE A 238 44.45 -7.38 -18.73
N GLY A 239 43.67 -6.38 -19.14
CA GLY A 239 43.89 -4.97 -18.82
C GLY A 239 42.86 -4.38 -17.85
N GLY A 240 41.98 -5.21 -17.28
CA GLY A 240 41.05 -4.75 -16.26
C GLY A 240 40.28 -5.87 -15.55
N LEU A 241 39.66 -5.48 -14.44
CA LEU A 241 38.92 -6.34 -13.51
C LEU A 241 37.55 -5.76 -13.21
N ARG A 242 36.51 -6.60 -13.26
CA ARG A 242 35.22 -6.31 -12.64
C ARG A 242 35.11 -7.15 -11.37
N ILE A 243 34.85 -6.48 -10.26
CA ILE A 243 34.67 -7.08 -8.94
C ILE A 243 33.21 -6.89 -8.56
N ASP A 244 32.52 -7.99 -8.31
CA ASP A 244 31.17 -8.01 -7.77
C ASP A 244 31.31 -8.43 -6.29
N PRO A 245 31.41 -7.45 -5.35
CA PRO A 245 31.86 -7.73 -3.99
C PRO A 245 30.79 -8.44 -3.15
N LEU A 246 29.52 -8.36 -3.56
CA LEU A 246 28.33 -8.72 -2.80
C LEU A 246 27.14 -8.99 -3.74
N GLU A 247 26.22 -9.84 -3.31
CA GLU A 247 24.91 -10.05 -3.96
C GLU A 247 23.80 -9.27 -3.23
N GLN A 248 24.07 -8.80 -2.00
CA GLN A 248 23.11 -8.11 -1.16
C GLN A 248 23.27 -6.59 -1.21
N ARG A 249 22.14 -5.88 -1.32
CA ARG A 249 22.04 -4.43 -1.09
C ARG A 249 22.27 -4.09 0.39
N GLY A 250 22.75 -2.88 0.69
CA GLY A 250 22.78 -2.29 2.02
C GLY A 250 23.86 -2.85 2.94
N ILE A 251 24.75 -3.70 2.43
CA ILE A 251 25.87 -4.25 3.18
C ILE A 251 27.06 -3.30 3.03
N ARG A 252 27.70 -3.01 4.16
CA ARG A 252 28.91 -2.21 4.19
C ARG A 252 30.14 -3.11 4.07
N PHE A 253 31.13 -2.66 3.35
CA PHE A 253 32.38 -3.39 3.17
C PHE A 253 33.55 -2.43 2.95
N VAL A 254 34.74 -2.95 3.19
CA VAL A 254 36.00 -2.25 2.98
C VAL A 254 36.86 -3.14 2.12
N LEU A 255 37.45 -2.58 1.07
CA LEU A 255 38.49 -3.21 0.26
C LEU A 255 39.78 -2.47 0.59
N ASP A 256 40.76 -3.15 1.19
CA ASP A 256 42.03 -2.53 1.62
C ASP A 256 43.06 -2.55 0.50
N GLN A 257 43.26 -3.73 -0.10
CA GLN A 257 44.30 -3.94 -1.09
C GLN A 257 43.91 -5.00 -2.12
N ILE A 258 44.40 -4.79 -3.33
CA ILE A 258 44.39 -5.73 -4.44
C ILE A 258 45.84 -6.03 -4.81
N SER A 259 46.19 -7.31 -4.93
CA SER A 259 47.48 -7.77 -5.44
C SER A 259 47.27 -8.83 -6.52
N ILE A 260 48.03 -8.75 -7.61
CA ILE A 260 48.00 -9.72 -8.72
C ILE A 260 49.40 -10.31 -8.85
N LEU A 261 49.48 -11.63 -8.89
CA LEU A 261 50.72 -12.39 -8.91
C LEU A 261 50.84 -13.22 -10.19
N ASP A 262 52.06 -13.31 -10.70
CA ASP A 262 52.40 -14.15 -11.85
C ASP A 262 52.50 -15.64 -11.49
N SER A 263 52.84 -16.48 -12.47
CA SER A 263 53.05 -17.92 -12.31
C SER A 263 54.17 -18.29 -11.34
N LYS A 264 55.09 -17.38 -11.03
CA LYS A 264 56.20 -17.56 -10.10
C LYS A 264 55.88 -17.01 -8.71
N GLY A 265 54.68 -16.50 -8.49
CA GLY A 265 54.27 -15.84 -7.25
C GLY A 265 54.89 -14.45 -7.06
N LYS A 266 55.40 -13.83 -8.12
CA LYS A 266 55.88 -12.44 -8.06
C LYS A 266 54.69 -11.49 -8.26
N GLU A 267 54.62 -10.47 -7.42
CA GLU A 267 53.62 -9.42 -7.55
C GLU A 267 53.89 -8.57 -8.81
N ILE A 268 52.92 -8.57 -9.74
CA ILE A 268 52.98 -7.81 -11.00
C ILE A 268 52.09 -6.57 -10.98
N TYR A 269 51.15 -6.51 -10.04
CA TYR A 269 50.32 -5.33 -9.77
C TYR A 269 49.89 -5.33 -8.30
N SER A 270 49.89 -4.16 -7.69
CA SER A 270 49.45 -3.97 -6.31
C SER A 270 48.85 -2.59 -6.16
N LYS A 271 47.66 -2.52 -5.57
CA LYS A 271 46.97 -1.26 -5.33
C LYS A 271 46.29 -1.28 -3.98
N LYS A 272 46.58 -0.25 -3.18
CA LYS A 272 45.88 0.04 -1.94
C LYS A 272 44.71 0.98 -2.22
N ILE A 273 43.56 0.74 -1.61
CA ILE A 273 42.35 1.53 -1.84
C ILE A 273 42.14 2.46 -0.63
N VAL A 274 42.63 3.69 -0.75
CA VAL A 274 42.51 4.74 0.27
C VAL A 274 41.83 5.99 -0.28
N VAL A 275 41.32 6.83 0.61
CA VAL A 275 40.69 8.10 0.26
C VAL A 275 41.78 9.12 -0.09
N SER A 276 41.74 9.64 -1.32
CA SER A 276 42.62 10.72 -1.77
C SER A 276 42.29 12.06 -1.09
N PRO A 277 43.18 13.07 -1.18
CA PRO A 277 42.91 14.43 -0.72
C PRO A 277 41.63 15.05 -1.30
N ASN A 278 41.21 14.59 -2.49
CA ASN A 278 39.99 15.05 -3.16
C ASN A 278 38.73 14.26 -2.75
N LEU A 279 38.81 13.45 -1.70
CA LEU A 279 37.72 12.60 -1.17
C LEU A 279 37.19 11.53 -2.14
N LEU A 280 37.92 11.29 -3.22
CA LEU A 280 37.72 10.16 -4.14
C LEU A 280 38.71 9.05 -3.80
N PRO A 281 38.49 7.79 -4.21
CA PRO A 281 39.54 6.78 -4.20
C PRO A 281 40.82 7.33 -4.86
N GLU A 282 41.98 7.08 -4.26
CA GLU A 282 43.27 7.41 -4.86
C GLU A 282 43.40 6.77 -6.25
N ASP A 283 43.88 7.57 -7.21
CA ASP A 283 43.93 7.23 -8.63
C ASP A 283 42.56 6.83 -9.22
N TYR A 284 41.56 7.71 -9.07
CA TYR A 284 40.21 7.57 -9.66
C TYR A 284 40.24 7.24 -11.17
N GLN A 285 41.31 7.61 -11.88
CA GLN A 285 41.49 7.32 -13.31
C GLN A 285 41.55 5.81 -13.63
N ASP A 286 41.94 4.99 -12.65
CA ASP A 286 41.98 3.53 -12.79
C ASP A 286 40.59 2.91 -12.59
N PHE A 287 39.61 3.65 -12.07
CA PHE A 287 38.24 3.18 -11.96
C PHE A 287 37.48 3.50 -13.24
N LEU A 288 37.18 2.46 -14.01
CA LEU A 288 36.36 2.61 -15.22
C LEU A 288 34.91 2.92 -14.85
N LYS A 289 34.37 2.19 -13.86
CA LYS A 289 32.97 2.30 -13.44
C LYS A 289 32.77 1.74 -12.04
N ILE A 290 31.93 2.41 -11.26
CA ILE A 290 31.37 1.89 -10.00
C ILE A 290 29.85 1.92 -10.14
N ILE A 291 29.19 0.76 -9.97
CA ILE A 291 27.74 0.60 -10.08
C ILE A 291 27.19 0.14 -8.73
N ASP A 292 26.05 0.69 -8.32
CA ASP A 292 25.31 0.25 -7.13
C ASP A 292 26.14 0.20 -5.84
N ILE A 293 27.19 1.02 -5.75
CA ILE A 293 28.07 1.18 -4.60
C ILE A 293 28.30 2.67 -4.37
N LYS A 294 28.26 3.09 -3.10
CA LYS A 294 28.64 4.44 -2.68
C LYS A 294 29.57 4.39 -1.48
N THR A 295 30.26 5.49 -1.19
CA THR A 295 31.02 5.64 0.05
C THR A 295 30.09 5.65 1.26
N ALA A 296 30.53 5.02 2.35
CA ALA A 296 29.79 4.96 3.60
C ALA A 296 30.21 6.13 4.50
N GLY A 297 29.32 7.12 4.68
CA GLY A 297 29.53 8.25 5.58
C GLY A 297 30.52 9.30 5.06
N LYS A 298 30.95 10.20 5.95
CA LYS A 298 32.02 11.18 5.67
C LYS A 298 33.36 10.50 5.99
N GLN A 299 34.26 10.47 5.01
CA GLN A 299 35.61 9.92 5.16
C GLN A 299 36.64 11.04 5.04
N SER A 300 37.78 10.87 5.70
CA SER A 300 38.91 11.80 5.63
C SER A 300 40.01 11.26 4.70
N PRO A 301 40.82 12.13 4.07
CA PRO A 301 41.96 11.70 3.28
C PRO A 301 42.90 10.78 4.07
N GLY A 302 43.39 9.72 3.43
CA GLY A 302 44.25 8.70 4.02
C GLY A 302 43.52 7.58 4.77
N GLU A 303 42.20 7.69 4.99
CA GLU A 303 41.40 6.59 5.54
C GLU A 303 41.15 5.49 4.48
N ILE A 304 40.91 4.26 4.94
CA ILE A 304 40.48 3.16 4.06
C ILE A 304 39.04 3.44 3.58
N VAL A 305 38.76 3.23 2.30
CA VAL A 305 37.44 3.51 1.72
C VAL A 305 36.41 2.50 2.22
N GLU A 306 35.53 2.93 3.14
CA GLU A 306 34.31 2.19 3.50
C GLU A 306 33.23 2.44 2.43
N MET A 307 32.65 1.35 1.92
CA MET A 307 31.64 1.37 0.86
C MET A 307 30.36 0.69 1.34
N ILE A 308 29.25 1.02 0.70
CA ILE A 308 27.95 0.38 0.92
C ILE A 308 27.25 0.12 -0.41
N THR A 309 26.69 -1.07 -0.56
CA THR A 309 25.89 -1.43 -1.73
C THR A 309 24.52 -0.75 -1.71
N THR A 310 24.06 -0.24 -2.85
CA THR A 310 22.81 0.52 -2.98
C THR A 310 21.79 -0.13 -3.90
N GLY A 311 22.18 -1.09 -4.73
CA GLY A 311 21.28 -1.80 -5.65
C GLY A 311 21.53 -3.30 -5.67
N SER A 312 21.09 -3.95 -6.74
CA SER A 312 21.06 -5.41 -6.88
C SER A 312 22.27 -5.97 -7.64
N ASP A 313 23.06 -5.10 -8.27
CA ASP A 313 24.22 -5.51 -9.09
C ASP A 313 25.43 -4.59 -8.78
N PRO A 314 25.98 -4.66 -7.54
CA PRO A 314 27.11 -3.84 -7.14
C PRO A 314 28.37 -4.29 -7.89
N GLN A 315 29.04 -3.35 -8.56
CA GLN A 315 30.23 -3.63 -9.38
C GLN A 315 31.30 -2.56 -9.19
N ILE A 316 32.55 -3.00 -9.11
CA ILE A 316 33.74 -2.13 -9.18
C ILE A 316 34.55 -2.58 -10.40
N GLN A 317 34.72 -1.70 -11.38
CA GLN A 317 35.51 -1.95 -12.58
C GLN A 317 36.82 -1.16 -12.53
N LEU A 318 37.93 -1.88 -12.51
CA LEU A 318 39.29 -1.36 -12.48
C LEU A 318 39.98 -1.61 -13.81
N VAL A 319 40.85 -0.69 -14.21
CA VAL A 319 41.66 -0.74 -15.43
C VAL A 319 43.10 -0.45 -15.06
N PHE A 320 44.01 -1.15 -15.72
CA PHE A 320 45.46 -0.99 -15.58
C PHE A 320 46.15 -1.43 -16.88
N PRO A 321 47.46 -1.17 -17.06
CA PRO A 321 48.19 -1.68 -18.22
C PRO A 321 48.06 -3.20 -18.34
N THR A 322 47.96 -3.72 -19.57
CA THR A 322 47.76 -5.16 -19.81
C THR A 322 48.81 -5.98 -19.08
N LEU A 323 48.32 -6.81 -18.15
CA LEU A 323 49.13 -7.76 -17.41
C LEU A 323 49.24 -9.06 -18.20
N ASN A 324 50.42 -9.66 -18.18
CA ASN A 324 50.69 -10.95 -18.82
C ASN A 324 51.07 -11.98 -17.75
N ASP A 325 50.71 -13.24 -17.99
CA ASP A 325 51.02 -14.39 -17.12
C ASP A 325 50.49 -14.26 -15.68
N ALA A 326 49.35 -13.58 -15.48
CA ALA A 326 48.69 -13.51 -14.19
C ALA A 326 48.10 -14.88 -13.81
N LYS A 327 48.36 -15.35 -12.58
CA LYS A 327 47.85 -16.63 -12.06
C LYS A 327 47.00 -16.48 -10.82
N THR A 328 47.28 -15.50 -9.97
CA THR A 328 46.55 -15.33 -8.70
C THR A 328 46.16 -13.88 -8.50
N ILE A 329 44.94 -13.66 -8.02
CA ILE A 329 44.49 -12.36 -7.51
C ILE A 329 44.17 -12.49 -6.03
N LYS A 330 44.70 -11.57 -5.24
CA LYS A 330 44.49 -11.50 -3.79
C LYS A 330 43.74 -10.22 -3.44
N PHE A 331 42.64 -10.36 -2.70
CA PHE A 331 41.88 -9.25 -2.14
C PHE A 331 41.87 -9.31 -0.64
N LYS A 332 42.17 -8.18 0.01
CA LYS A 332 41.98 -8.04 1.45
C LYS A 332 40.75 -7.20 1.71
N MET A 333 39.71 -7.85 2.25
CA MET A 333 38.39 -7.24 2.43
C MET A 333 37.86 -7.45 3.84
N LYS A 334 36.96 -6.55 4.27
CA LYS A 334 36.24 -6.65 5.54
C LYS A 334 34.78 -6.25 5.34
N TYR A 335 33.87 -7.13 5.72
CA TYR A 335 32.44 -6.83 5.74
C TYR A 335 32.02 -6.26 7.09
N ILE A 336 31.14 -5.25 7.09
CA ILE A 336 30.72 -4.53 8.28
C ILE A 336 29.19 -4.61 8.39
N GLU A 337 28.68 -5.05 9.54
CA GLU A 337 27.24 -4.99 9.82
C GLU A 337 26.77 -3.54 9.91
N ALA A 338 25.73 -3.19 9.14
CA ALA A 338 25.19 -1.83 9.09
C ALA A 338 24.74 -1.26 10.46
N HIS A 339 24.39 -2.14 11.42
CA HIS A 339 23.94 -1.78 12.77
C HIS A 339 25.05 -1.62 13.81
N LYS A 340 26.25 -2.17 13.55
CA LYS A 340 27.38 -2.16 14.50
C LYS A 340 28.35 -1.02 14.27
N VAL A 341 28.05 -0.13 13.33
CA VAL A 341 28.83 1.09 13.12
C VAL A 341 28.59 2.00 14.31
N LYS A 342 29.49 1.92 15.31
CA LYS A 342 29.54 2.91 16.39
C LYS A 342 29.57 4.27 15.73
N LYS A 343 28.63 5.15 16.10
CA LYS A 343 28.75 6.58 15.78
C LYS A 343 30.11 7.02 16.31
N LYS A 344 31.06 7.29 15.41
CA LYS A 344 32.30 7.97 15.75
C LYS A 344 31.99 9.41 16.13
#